data_AF-A0A399UFW5-F1
#
_entry.id   AF-A0A399UFW5-F1
#
_cell.length_a   1.000
_cell.length_b   1.000
_cell.length_c   1.000
_cell.angle_alpha   90.00
_cell.angle_beta   90.00
_cell.angle_gamma   90.00
#
_symmetry.space_group_name_H-M   'P 1'
#
loop_
_entity.id
_entity.type
_entity.pdbx_description
1 polymer ?
#
loop_
_entity_poly.entity_id
_entity_poly.type
_entity_poly.pdbx_seq_one_letter_code
_entity_poly.pdbx_strand_id
1 'polypeptide(L)'
;MNTIRLTAGETWAIGSERYVLDQVMGNGLLHLRCERTGAPLQVRGEQNDLVCPSSAWLVEQFAAGQARRIDLKQAKSAVRKGALAFGGDYQMIVSRDPSATFRLAVTSLDRIASFSRSADGIRKALAVVWSKKPEFFSGKKPPSPTTVRRWLADRGDVGERPLKAMVNMSGKVPRKHRLPASVRRRMHEEATAYWADHKKSLGDAYDDLCEHLGALNKWIRQRSSRWMTVPVPAKETFRKYVRSIECYETVAAKFGKKVADQRFKACGQGLASQRPLMLGASEHPDLRAKDTGGALASAPGQRHRRGLGQGFYERKATAAGMNG
;
A
#
# COMPACT_ATOMS: atom_id res chain seq x y z
N MET A 1 28.22 -34.30 2.20
CA MET A 1 27.53 -33.74 1.01
C MET A 1 27.03 -32.34 1.35
N ASN A 2 27.62 -31.30 0.76
CA ASN A 2 27.18 -29.92 0.98
C ASN A 2 25.82 -29.71 0.32
N THR A 3 24.76 -29.76 1.12
CA THR A 3 23.39 -29.56 0.62
C THR A 3 23.14 -28.05 0.56
N ILE A 4 23.26 -27.47 -0.63
CA ILE A 4 22.86 -26.08 -0.87
C ILE A 4 21.35 -26.01 -0.64
N ARG A 5 20.90 -25.24 0.36
CA ARG A 5 19.46 -24.99 0.57
C ARG A 5 18.97 -24.03 -0.51
N LEU A 6 18.09 -24.53 -1.38
CA LEU A 6 17.47 -23.78 -2.46
C LEU A 6 16.10 -23.27 -2.01
N THR A 7 15.91 -21.94 -2.04
CA THR A 7 14.63 -21.30 -1.70
C THR A 7 14.06 -20.61 -2.92
N ALA A 8 12.76 -20.79 -3.17
CA ALA A 8 12.07 -20.03 -4.21
C ALA A 8 12.21 -18.52 -3.97
N GLY A 9 12.52 -17.77 -5.03
CA GLY A 9 12.81 -16.35 -5.03
C GLY A 9 14.31 -15.99 -4.95
N GLU A 10 15.20 -16.96 -4.73
CA GLU A 10 16.64 -16.73 -4.73
C GLU A 10 17.16 -16.33 -6.12
N THR A 11 18.17 -15.44 -6.16
CA THR A 11 18.79 -14.98 -7.41
C THR A 11 20.19 -15.57 -7.55
N TRP A 12 20.48 -16.15 -8.70
CA TRP A 12 21.73 -16.80 -9.04
C TRP A 12 22.37 -16.12 -10.24
N ALA A 13 23.66 -15.80 -10.16
CA ALA A 13 24.46 -15.44 -11.33
C ALA A 13 25.04 -16.73 -11.91
N ILE A 14 24.79 -17.00 -13.19
CA ILE A 14 25.33 -18.16 -13.91
C ILE A 14 25.96 -17.63 -15.20
N GLY A 15 27.28 -17.70 -15.29
CA GLY A 15 28.04 -17.04 -16.35
C GLY A 15 27.85 -15.51 -16.32
N SER A 16 27.37 -14.92 -17.42
CA SER A 16 27.15 -13.47 -17.56
C SER A 16 25.70 -13.03 -17.31
N GLU A 17 24.78 -13.97 -17.10
CA GLU A 17 23.35 -13.73 -16.94
C GLU A 17 22.88 -14.06 -15.51
N ARG A 18 21.71 -13.52 -15.15
CA ARG A 18 21.09 -13.75 -13.84
C ARG A 18 19.78 -14.48 -13.96
N TYR A 19 19.57 -15.40 -13.03
CA TYR A 19 18.41 -16.26 -12.98
C TYR A 19 17.74 -16.17 -11.61
N VAL A 20 16.41 -16.10 -11.60
CA VAL A 20 15.60 -16.19 -10.39
C VAL A 20 15.08 -17.62 -10.32
N LEU A 21 15.28 -18.27 -9.17
CA LEU A 21 14.69 -19.56 -8.90
C LEU A 21 13.20 -19.36 -8.58
N ASP A 22 12.32 -19.67 -9.53
CA ASP A 22 10.88 -19.53 -9.32
C ASP A 22 10.33 -20.71 -8.50
N GLN A 23 10.75 -21.92 -8.84
CA GLN A 23 10.27 -23.14 -8.19
C GLN A 23 11.30 -24.27 -8.24
N VAL A 24 11.32 -25.09 -7.19
CA VAL A 24 11.96 -26.41 -7.18
C VAL A 24 10.86 -27.43 -7.45
N MET A 25 10.96 -28.16 -8.56
CA MET A 25 10.01 -29.20 -8.92
C MET A 25 10.28 -30.48 -8.10
N GLY A 26 9.24 -31.29 -7.88
CA GLY A 26 9.29 -32.46 -6.99
C GLY A 26 10.33 -33.53 -7.37
N ASN A 27 10.80 -33.53 -8.62
CA ASN A 27 11.87 -34.41 -9.12
C ASN A 27 13.28 -33.81 -9.02
N GLY A 28 13.46 -32.70 -8.30
CA GLY A 28 14.75 -32.03 -8.15
C GLY A 28 15.16 -31.17 -9.35
N LEU A 29 14.29 -31.00 -10.35
CA LEU A 29 14.48 -30.02 -11.42
C LEU A 29 14.18 -28.60 -10.93
N LEU A 30 14.90 -27.63 -11.47
CA LEU A 30 14.81 -26.23 -11.09
C LEU A 30 14.19 -25.42 -12.23
N HIS A 31 13.16 -24.65 -11.91
CA HIS A 31 12.64 -23.62 -12.80
C HIS A 31 13.41 -22.32 -12.54
N LEU A 32 14.55 -22.17 -13.21
CA LEU A 32 15.35 -20.96 -13.21
C LEU A 32 14.92 -20.07 -14.37
N ARG A 33 14.46 -18.86 -14.06
CA ARG A 33 14.01 -17.88 -15.07
C ARG A 33 15.04 -16.77 -15.23
N CYS A 34 15.44 -16.46 -16.46
CA CYS A 34 16.32 -15.34 -16.75
C CYS A 34 15.65 -14.03 -16.33
N GLU A 35 16.29 -13.26 -15.46
CA GLU A 35 15.75 -11.99 -14.94
C GLU A 35 15.45 -10.99 -16.08
N ARG A 36 16.29 -11.02 -17.14
CA ARG A 36 16.22 -10.10 -18.27
C ARG A 36 15.16 -10.48 -19.29
N THR A 37 15.11 -11.73 -19.72
CA THR A 37 14.23 -12.17 -20.82
C THR A 37 12.94 -12.82 -20.33
N GLY A 38 12.90 -13.27 -19.08
CA GLY A 38 11.82 -14.12 -18.57
C GLY A 38 11.86 -15.55 -19.11
N ALA A 39 12.85 -15.91 -19.94
CA ALA A 39 12.96 -17.25 -20.51
C ALA A 39 13.50 -18.24 -19.46
N PRO A 40 13.03 -19.50 -19.47
CA PRO A 40 13.58 -20.54 -18.62
C PRO A 40 15.01 -20.87 -19.05
N LEU A 41 15.88 -21.12 -18.07
CA LEU A 41 17.21 -21.67 -18.31
C LEU A 41 17.06 -23.11 -18.78
N GLN A 42 17.63 -23.42 -19.94
CA GLN A 42 17.76 -24.77 -20.45
C GLN A 42 19.24 -25.12 -20.56
N VAL A 43 19.59 -26.32 -20.14
CA VAL A 43 20.95 -26.85 -20.16
C VAL A 43 20.99 -28.08 -21.06
N ARG A 44 22.13 -28.33 -21.70
CA ARG A 44 22.29 -29.53 -22.52
C ARG A 44 22.37 -30.75 -21.61
N GLY A 45 21.44 -31.69 -21.79
CA GLY A 45 21.48 -33.00 -21.16
C GLY A 45 22.48 -33.93 -21.85
N GLU A 46 22.61 -35.15 -21.31
CA GLU A 46 23.55 -36.17 -21.79
C GLU A 46 23.30 -36.59 -23.26
N GLN A 47 22.05 -36.48 -23.72
CA GLN A 47 21.64 -36.79 -25.09
C GLN A 47 21.65 -35.56 -26.02
N ASN A 48 22.29 -34.45 -25.61
CA ASN A 48 22.33 -33.16 -26.31
C ASN A 48 20.96 -32.44 -26.42
N ASP A 49 19.94 -32.92 -25.72
CA ASP A 49 18.64 -32.26 -25.60
C ASP A 49 18.68 -31.07 -24.63
N LEU A 50 17.81 -30.08 -24.85
CA LEU A 50 17.65 -28.93 -23.96
C LEU A 50 16.68 -29.28 -22.81
N VAL A 51 17.24 -29.48 -21.62
CA VAL A 51 16.49 -29.91 -20.42
C VAL A 51 16.53 -28.82 -19.35
N CYS A 52 15.54 -28.80 -18.46
CA CYS A 52 15.60 -27.95 -17.27
C CYS A 52 16.76 -28.38 -16.36
N PRO A 53 17.50 -27.43 -15.76
CA PRO A 53 18.62 -27.73 -14.88
C PRO A 53 18.15 -28.45 -13.62
N SER A 54 18.91 -29.44 -13.16
CA SER A 54 18.68 -30.12 -11.88
C SER A 54 19.38 -29.40 -10.72
N SER A 55 18.98 -29.73 -9.49
CA SER A 55 19.69 -29.29 -8.28
C SER A 55 21.15 -29.75 -8.27
N ALA A 56 21.42 -30.97 -8.73
CA ALA A 56 22.78 -31.51 -8.87
C ALA A 56 23.61 -30.66 -9.84
N TRP A 57 23.05 -30.33 -11.01
CA TRP A 57 23.70 -29.45 -11.98
C TRP A 57 24.05 -28.09 -11.38
N LEU A 58 23.12 -27.46 -10.64
CA LEU A 58 23.39 -26.16 -10.02
C LEU A 58 24.50 -26.24 -8.95
N VAL A 59 24.56 -27.33 -8.19
CA VAL A 59 25.63 -27.59 -7.20
C VAL A 59 26.97 -27.76 -7.91
N GLU A 60 27.01 -28.49 -9.03
CA GLU A 60 28.23 -28.63 -9.85
C GLU A 60 28.70 -27.29 -10.40
N GLN A 61 27.79 -26.49 -10.97
CA GLN A 61 28.14 -25.15 -11.47
C GLN A 61 28.61 -24.22 -10.35
N PHE A 62 28.04 -24.36 -9.14
CA PHE A 62 28.48 -23.60 -7.98
C PHE A 62 29.87 -24.03 -7.51
N ALA A 63 30.13 -25.34 -7.45
CA ALA A 63 31.45 -25.89 -7.12
C ALA A 63 32.52 -25.51 -8.15
N ALA A 64 32.14 -25.45 -9.43
CA ALA A 64 33.00 -24.98 -10.53
C ALA A 64 33.21 -23.45 -10.55
N GLY A 65 32.57 -22.70 -9.64
CA GLY A 65 32.64 -21.24 -9.60
C GLY A 65 31.91 -20.52 -10.73
N GLN A 66 31.15 -21.24 -11.57
CA GLN A 66 30.37 -20.68 -12.67
C GLN A 66 28.99 -20.17 -12.23
N ALA A 67 28.48 -20.71 -11.13
CA ALA A 67 27.27 -20.23 -10.47
C ALA A 67 27.62 -19.56 -9.14
N ARG A 68 27.04 -18.40 -8.87
CA ARG A 68 27.18 -17.68 -7.59
C ARG A 68 25.81 -17.22 -7.11
N ARG A 69 25.48 -17.55 -5.87
CA ARG A 69 24.29 -17.01 -5.19
C ARG A 69 24.48 -15.51 -4.99
N ILE A 70 23.51 -14.71 -5.43
CA ILE A 70 23.47 -13.27 -5.15
C ILE A 70 22.58 -13.06 -3.94
N ASP A 71 23.20 -12.74 -2.81
CA ASP A 71 22.47 -12.27 -1.64
C ASP A 71 22.10 -10.81 -1.86
N LEU A 72 20.89 -10.59 -2.37
CA LEU A 72 20.32 -9.26 -2.49
C LEU A 72 20.24 -8.65 -1.08
N LYS A 73 21.17 -7.75 -0.75
CA LYS A 73 21.13 -6.99 0.51
C LYS A 73 19.73 -6.43 0.72
N GLN A 74 19.22 -6.61 1.93
CA GLN A 74 17.91 -6.09 2.30
C GLN A 74 17.82 -4.61 1.96
N ALA A 75 16.80 -4.26 1.18
CA ALA A 75 16.54 -2.89 0.81
C ALA A 75 16.42 -1.99 2.05
N LYS A 76 17.25 -0.94 2.12
CA LYS A 76 17.31 -0.02 3.27
C LYS A 76 16.04 0.82 3.43
N SER A 77 15.31 1.12 2.35
CA SER A 77 14.09 1.93 2.40
C SER A 77 12.82 1.13 2.13
N ALA A 78 11.71 1.51 2.77
CA ALA A 78 10.39 0.89 2.52
C ALA A 78 9.99 0.92 1.04
N VAL A 79 10.37 2.00 0.35
CA VAL A 79 10.18 2.20 -1.09
C VAL A 79 10.92 1.13 -1.91
N ARG A 80 12.12 0.73 -1.47
CA ARG A 80 12.90 -0.33 -2.12
C ARG A 80 12.45 -1.72 -1.69
N LYS A 81 12.03 -1.91 -0.43
CA LYS A 81 11.40 -3.17 0.01
C LYS A 81 10.14 -3.48 -0.82
N GLY A 82 9.27 -2.49 -1.01
CA GLY A 82 8.09 -2.63 -1.87
C GLY A 82 8.43 -2.90 -3.34
N ALA A 83 9.53 -2.34 -3.86
CA ALA A 83 9.98 -2.64 -5.22
C ALA A 83 10.47 -4.09 -5.37
N LEU A 84 11.20 -4.61 -4.39
CA LEU A 84 11.67 -6.00 -4.38
C LEU A 84 10.50 -6.99 -4.22
N ALA A 85 9.53 -6.65 -3.36
CA ALA A 85 8.34 -7.47 -3.12
C ALA A 85 7.39 -7.56 -4.33
N PHE A 86 7.43 -6.59 -5.27
CA PHE A 86 6.57 -6.61 -6.45
C PHE A 86 6.78 -7.85 -7.34
N GLY A 87 8.00 -8.43 -7.36
CA GLY A 87 8.26 -9.70 -8.06
C GLY A 87 7.82 -9.69 -9.53
N GLY A 88 8.52 -8.96 -10.39
CA GLY A 88 8.19 -8.90 -11.82
C GLY A 88 9.41 -9.01 -12.72
N ASP A 89 9.20 -9.59 -13.90
CA ASP A 89 10.18 -9.64 -14.99
C ASP A 89 10.33 -8.29 -15.68
N TYR A 90 11.32 -8.19 -16.57
CA TYR A 90 11.53 -7.03 -17.42
C TYR A 90 10.24 -6.50 -18.06
N GLN A 91 9.42 -7.35 -18.69
CA GLN A 91 8.17 -6.93 -19.34
C GLN A 91 7.16 -6.33 -18.34
N MET A 92 7.01 -6.94 -17.16
CA MET A 92 6.15 -6.41 -16.09
C MET A 92 6.67 -5.08 -15.52
N ILE A 93 7.98 -4.93 -15.43
CA ILE A 93 8.63 -3.70 -14.97
C ILE A 93 8.36 -2.56 -15.96
N VAL A 94 8.55 -2.83 -17.26
CA VAL A 94 8.35 -1.84 -18.32
C VAL A 94 6.87 -1.46 -18.48
N SER A 95 5.95 -2.43 -18.41
CA SER A 95 4.51 -2.14 -18.47
C SER A 95 4.04 -1.29 -17.29
N ARG A 96 4.55 -1.56 -16.08
CA ARG A 96 4.16 -0.83 -14.87
C ARG A 96 4.84 0.53 -14.72
N ASP A 97 6.06 0.67 -15.22
CA ASP A 97 6.81 1.92 -15.26
C ASP A 97 7.61 1.98 -16.56
N PRO A 98 7.06 2.59 -17.62
CA PRO A 98 7.78 2.77 -18.88
C PRO A 98 9.06 3.59 -18.73
N SER A 99 9.23 4.32 -17.62
CA SER A 99 10.47 5.04 -17.30
C SER A 99 11.46 4.20 -16.50
N ALA A 100 11.19 2.91 -16.24
CA ALA A 100 12.14 1.99 -15.64
C ALA A 100 13.26 1.61 -16.62
N THR A 101 12.98 1.56 -17.94
CA THR A 101 13.97 1.39 -19.02
C THR A 101 15.12 2.39 -18.88
N PHE A 102 14.79 3.65 -18.60
CA PHE A 102 15.75 4.70 -18.37
C PHE A 102 16.64 4.47 -17.13
N ARG A 103 16.14 3.75 -16.12
CA ARG A 103 16.91 3.42 -14.91
C ARG A 103 17.70 2.13 -15.07
N LEU A 104 17.29 1.25 -15.98
CA LEU A 104 18.05 0.08 -16.37
C LEU A 104 19.40 0.45 -17.01
N ALA A 105 19.54 1.66 -17.55
CA ALA A 105 20.84 2.21 -17.93
C ALA A 105 21.89 2.13 -16.79
N VAL A 106 21.47 2.23 -15.52
CA VAL A 106 22.37 2.10 -14.36
C VAL A 106 23.00 0.70 -14.28
N THR A 107 22.25 -0.35 -14.61
CA THR A 107 22.80 -1.71 -14.68
C THR A 107 23.82 -1.86 -15.82
N SER A 108 23.67 -1.07 -16.89
CA SER A 108 24.64 -1.03 -17.98
C SER A 108 25.91 -0.24 -17.61
N LEU A 109 25.80 0.77 -16.72
CA LEU A 109 26.97 1.47 -16.16
C LEU A 109 27.86 0.53 -15.34
N ASP A 110 27.28 -0.44 -14.64
CA ASP A 110 28.06 -1.41 -13.86
C ASP A 110 28.94 -2.32 -14.72
N ARG A 111 28.59 -2.49 -16.01
CA ARG A 111 29.38 -3.25 -16.98
C ARG A 111 30.54 -2.43 -17.55
N ILE A 112 30.54 -1.12 -17.37
CA ILE A 112 31.66 -0.27 -17.75
C ILE A 112 32.69 -0.35 -16.63
N ALA A 113 33.83 -0.98 -16.91
CA ALA A 113 34.91 -1.12 -15.96
C ALA A 113 35.34 0.26 -15.41
N SER A 114 35.32 0.39 -14.08
CA SER A 114 35.86 1.51 -13.28
C SER A 114 35.58 2.92 -13.81
N PHE A 115 34.31 3.33 -13.87
CA PHE A 115 33.97 4.75 -14.08
C PHE A 115 34.00 5.56 -12.78
N SER A 116 34.44 6.82 -12.85
CA SER A 116 34.43 7.73 -11.69
C SER A 116 33.00 8.17 -11.34
N ARG A 117 32.69 8.21 -10.03
CA ARG A 117 31.41 8.73 -9.49
C ARG A 117 31.31 10.27 -9.49
N SER A 118 32.34 10.97 -9.99
CA SER A 118 32.28 12.41 -10.21
C SER A 118 31.18 12.78 -11.21
N ALA A 119 30.77 14.05 -11.23
CA ALA A 119 29.75 14.50 -12.18
C ALA A 119 30.15 14.21 -13.63
N ASP A 120 31.40 14.49 -13.98
CA ASP A 120 31.92 14.31 -15.33
C ASP A 120 32.16 12.85 -15.70
N GLY A 121 32.64 12.04 -14.75
CA GLY A 121 32.78 10.59 -14.94
C GLY A 121 31.44 9.92 -15.26
N ILE A 122 30.39 10.32 -14.54
CA ILE A 122 29.02 9.84 -14.81
C ILE A 122 28.51 10.31 -16.16
N ARG A 123 28.75 11.57 -16.55
CA ARG A 123 28.33 12.07 -17.89
C ARG A 123 29.00 11.28 -19.01
N LYS A 124 30.32 11.05 -18.93
CA LYS A 124 31.08 10.27 -19.91
C LYS A 124 30.57 8.83 -19.99
N ALA A 125 30.39 8.17 -18.84
CA ALA A 125 29.88 6.80 -18.80
C ALA A 125 28.45 6.70 -19.34
N LEU A 126 27.58 7.66 -19.00
CA LEU A 126 26.23 7.74 -19.55
C LEU A 126 26.25 7.91 -21.07
N ALA A 127 27.14 8.74 -21.63
CA ALA A 127 27.27 8.92 -23.08
C ALA A 127 27.63 7.61 -23.79
N VAL A 128 28.51 6.79 -23.20
CA VAL A 128 28.85 5.46 -23.72
C VAL A 128 27.68 4.49 -23.67
N VAL A 129 26.89 4.51 -22.59
CA VAL A 129 25.66 3.69 -22.53
C VAL A 129 24.63 4.20 -23.56
N TRP A 130 24.57 5.52 -23.76
CA TRP A 130 23.67 6.17 -24.69
C TRP A 130 23.94 5.78 -26.14
N SER A 131 25.21 5.71 -26.54
CA SER A 131 25.59 5.29 -27.89
C SER A 131 25.36 3.80 -28.13
N LYS A 132 25.56 2.96 -27.11
CA LYS A 132 25.40 1.50 -27.23
C LYS A 132 23.95 1.02 -27.20
N LYS A 133 23.05 1.76 -26.55
CA LYS A 133 21.66 1.33 -26.30
C LYS A 133 20.67 2.49 -26.42
N PRO A 134 20.44 3.03 -27.64
CA PRO A 134 19.53 4.14 -27.85
C PRO A 134 18.07 3.82 -27.45
N GLU A 135 17.69 2.53 -27.47
CA GLU A 135 16.34 2.07 -27.12
C GLU A 135 15.91 2.43 -25.69
N PHE A 136 16.85 2.56 -24.75
CA PHE A 136 16.53 2.94 -23.37
C PHE A 136 16.18 4.42 -23.20
N PHE A 137 16.37 5.23 -24.24
CA PHE A 137 16.38 6.69 -24.14
C PHE A 137 15.43 7.39 -25.12
N SER A 138 14.61 6.67 -25.87
CA SER A 138 13.73 7.21 -26.92
C SER A 138 12.93 8.44 -26.43
N GLY A 139 13.35 9.63 -26.89
CA GLY A 139 12.68 10.91 -26.61
C GLY A 139 12.95 11.54 -25.24
N LYS A 140 13.92 11.07 -24.44
CA LYS A 140 14.19 11.60 -23.09
C LYS A 140 15.57 12.23 -22.96
N LYS A 141 15.66 13.34 -22.21
CA LYS A 141 16.94 13.97 -21.84
C LYS A 141 17.74 13.07 -20.88
N PRO A 142 19.08 13.11 -20.92
CA PRO A 142 19.92 12.36 -19.99
C PRO A 142 19.68 12.74 -18.54
N PRO A 143 19.76 11.77 -17.60
CA PRO A 143 19.55 12.05 -16.19
C PRO A 143 20.69 12.90 -15.65
N SER A 144 20.39 13.77 -14.69
CA SER A 144 21.43 14.52 -14.02
C SER A 144 22.39 13.59 -13.27
N PRO A 145 23.70 13.88 -13.20
CA PRO A 145 24.66 13.05 -12.47
C PRO A 145 24.26 12.82 -11.01
N THR A 146 23.66 13.82 -10.35
CA THR A 146 23.13 13.71 -8.99
C THR A 146 22.04 12.64 -8.87
N THR A 147 21.15 12.56 -9.87
CA THR A 147 20.10 11.55 -9.92
C THR A 147 20.70 10.15 -10.08
N VAL A 148 21.72 10.01 -10.92
CA VAL A 148 22.40 8.73 -11.13
C VAL A 148 23.19 8.30 -9.89
N ARG A 149 23.89 9.21 -9.21
CA ARG A 149 24.55 8.89 -7.91
C ARG A 149 23.54 8.36 -6.90
N ARG A 150 22.38 9.03 -6.77
CA ARG A 150 21.31 8.56 -5.90
C ARG A 150 20.83 7.16 -6.28
N TRP A 151 20.64 6.88 -7.58
CA TRP A 151 20.25 5.53 -8.03
C TRP A 151 21.32 4.48 -7.76
N LEU A 152 22.60 4.81 -7.97
CA LEU A 152 23.72 3.91 -7.68
C LEU A 152 23.81 3.57 -6.19
N ALA A 153 23.47 4.51 -5.31
CA ALA A 153 23.43 4.32 -3.86
C ALA A 153 22.19 3.53 -3.38
N ASP A 154 21.01 3.83 -3.97
CA ASP A 154 19.73 3.32 -3.46
C ASP A 154 19.34 1.94 -4.00
N ARG A 155 19.93 1.49 -5.12
CA ARG A 155 19.44 0.33 -5.90
C ARG A 155 20.34 -0.90 -5.84
N GLY A 156 21.24 -0.97 -4.86
CA GLY A 156 22.13 -2.10 -4.62
C GLY A 156 23.59 -1.83 -4.99
N ASP A 157 24.42 -2.85 -4.83
CA ASP A 157 25.86 -2.79 -5.06
C ASP A 157 26.22 -3.01 -6.55
N VAL A 158 27.45 -2.62 -6.90
CA VAL A 158 27.99 -2.77 -8.27
C VAL A 158 27.94 -4.23 -8.68
N GLY A 159 27.29 -4.50 -9.82
CA GLY A 159 27.20 -5.87 -10.35
C GLY A 159 26.15 -6.76 -9.67
N GLU A 160 25.40 -6.26 -8.69
CA GLU A 160 24.36 -7.03 -7.95
C GLU A 160 23.00 -6.32 -7.89
N ARG A 161 22.81 -5.24 -8.65
CA ARG A 161 21.55 -4.47 -8.66
C ARG A 161 20.40 -5.25 -9.31
N PRO A 162 19.33 -5.62 -8.59
CA PRO A 162 18.22 -6.38 -9.17
C PRO A 162 17.37 -5.49 -10.09
N LEU A 163 16.84 -6.07 -11.16
CA LEU A 163 15.95 -5.38 -12.13
C LEU A 163 14.70 -4.86 -11.42
N LYS A 164 14.17 -5.61 -10.46
CA LYS A 164 13.01 -5.25 -9.63
C LYS A 164 13.23 -3.91 -8.89
N ALA A 165 14.47 -3.60 -8.51
CA ALA A 165 14.79 -2.32 -7.86
C ALA A 165 14.78 -1.13 -8.83
N MET A 166 14.52 -1.30 -10.12
CA MET A 166 14.46 -0.20 -11.10
C MET A 166 13.09 0.50 -11.16
N VAL A 167 12.04 -0.14 -10.65
CA VAL A 167 10.67 0.40 -10.61
C VAL A 167 10.56 1.65 -9.72
N ASN A 168 9.81 2.66 -10.19
CA ASN A 168 9.43 3.79 -9.34
C ASN A 168 8.30 3.39 -8.41
N MET A 169 8.54 3.56 -7.11
CA MET A 169 7.55 3.28 -6.06
C MET A 169 7.06 4.57 -5.38
N SER A 170 7.37 5.74 -5.96
CA SER A 170 6.81 7.02 -5.49
C SER A 170 5.29 6.97 -5.50
N GLY A 171 4.67 7.39 -4.38
CA GLY A 171 3.21 7.36 -4.20
C GLY A 171 2.60 5.96 -4.04
N LYS A 172 3.37 4.89 -4.24
CA LYS A 172 2.90 3.49 -4.18
C LYS A 172 3.27 2.77 -2.89
N VAL A 173 4.00 3.44 -1.99
CA VAL A 173 4.39 2.91 -0.68
C VAL A 173 3.76 3.79 0.39
N PRO A 174 3.27 3.22 1.51
CA PRO A 174 2.82 3.98 2.65
C PRO A 174 3.87 5.03 3.05
N ARG A 175 3.44 6.30 3.08
CA ARG A 175 4.31 7.38 3.54
C ARG A 175 4.50 7.25 5.05
N LYS A 176 5.70 7.54 5.53
CA LYS A 176 5.95 7.67 6.97
C LYS A 176 4.97 8.70 7.54
N HIS A 177 4.29 8.35 8.62
CA HIS A 177 3.42 9.29 9.33
C HIS A 177 4.24 10.47 9.85
N ARG A 178 3.68 11.69 9.72
CA ARG A 178 4.33 12.93 10.20
C ARG A 178 4.33 13.03 11.73
N LEU A 179 3.33 12.45 12.39
CA LEU A 179 3.17 12.49 13.83
C LEU A 179 3.83 11.27 14.50
N PRO A 180 4.48 11.44 15.67
CA PRO A 180 5.00 10.35 16.47
C PRO A 180 3.92 9.32 16.83
N ALA A 181 4.33 8.07 17.07
CA ALA A 181 3.39 6.99 17.40
C ALA A 181 2.61 7.27 18.70
N SER A 182 3.24 7.88 19.71
CA SER A 182 2.58 8.27 20.97
C SER A 182 1.43 9.25 20.75
N VAL A 183 1.64 10.30 19.94
CA VAL A 183 0.60 11.27 19.58
C VAL A 183 -0.54 10.59 18.83
N ARG A 184 -0.22 9.75 17.85
CA ARG A 184 -1.25 9.05 17.07
C ARG A 184 -2.08 8.10 17.94
N ARG A 185 -1.45 7.42 18.89
CA ARG A 185 -2.16 6.58 19.85
C ARG A 185 -3.14 7.42 20.67
N ARG A 186 -2.68 8.56 21.22
CA ARG A 186 -3.57 9.45 21.97
C ARG A 186 -4.70 10.03 21.13
N MET A 187 -4.41 10.42 19.89
CA MET A 187 -5.44 10.84 18.93
C MET A 187 -6.50 9.74 18.70
N HIS A 188 -6.09 8.47 18.67
CA HIS A 188 -7.00 7.34 18.52
C HIS A 188 -7.88 7.13 19.76
N GLU A 189 -7.30 7.24 20.95
CA GLU A 189 -8.05 7.15 22.21
C GLU A 189 -9.15 8.21 22.27
N GLU A 190 -8.83 9.48 22.00
CA GLU A 190 -9.81 10.58 22.02
C GLU A 190 -10.83 10.50 20.88
N ALA A 191 -10.41 10.05 19.70
CA ALA A 191 -11.32 9.83 18.58
C ALA A 191 -12.32 8.70 18.88
N THR A 192 -11.88 7.65 19.58
CA THR A 192 -12.74 6.55 20.02
C THR A 192 -13.70 7.02 21.12
N ALA A 193 -13.22 7.81 22.08
CA ALA A 193 -14.06 8.43 23.11
C ALA A 193 -15.16 9.33 22.50
N TYR A 194 -14.84 10.08 21.44
CA TYR A 194 -15.85 10.83 20.68
C TYR A 194 -16.93 9.93 20.09
N TRP A 195 -16.59 8.78 19.49
CA TRP A 195 -17.60 7.88 18.92
C TRP A 195 -18.40 7.10 19.97
N ALA A 196 -17.81 6.85 21.13
CA ALA A 196 -18.47 6.13 22.23
C ALA A 196 -19.48 7.00 22.99
N ASP A 197 -19.20 8.29 23.18
CA ASP A 197 -20.07 9.19 23.94
C ASP A 197 -20.92 10.08 23.01
N HIS A 198 -22.25 9.97 23.14
CA HIS A 198 -23.20 10.81 22.39
C HIS A 198 -23.11 12.29 22.79
N LYS A 199 -22.75 12.60 24.04
CA LYS A 199 -22.70 13.99 24.54
C LYS A 199 -21.41 14.70 24.16
N LYS A 200 -20.33 13.96 23.93
CA LYS A 200 -19.01 14.52 23.64
C LYS A 200 -18.99 15.15 22.24
N SER A 201 -18.72 16.45 22.17
CA SER A 201 -18.55 17.16 20.91
C SER A 201 -17.16 16.88 20.33
N LEU A 202 -16.98 17.17 19.03
CA LEU A 202 -15.66 17.08 18.40
C LEU A 202 -14.70 18.14 18.97
N GLY A 203 -15.23 19.28 19.43
CA GLY A 203 -14.46 20.32 20.11
C GLY A 203 -13.88 19.78 21.41
N ASP A 204 -14.74 19.24 22.27
CA ASP A 204 -14.36 18.72 23.58
C ASP A 204 -13.30 17.61 23.45
N ALA A 205 -13.48 16.67 22.52
CA ALA A 205 -12.48 15.62 22.28
C ALA A 205 -11.12 16.15 21.78
N TYR A 206 -11.12 17.27 21.05
CA TYR A 206 -9.88 17.92 20.64
C TYR A 206 -9.24 18.73 21.77
N ASP A 207 -10.05 19.37 22.60
CA ASP A 207 -9.59 20.15 23.75
C ASP A 207 -8.97 19.21 24.79
N ASP A 208 -9.58 18.06 25.07
CA ASP A 208 -9.01 16.98 25.91
C ASP A 208 -7.66 16.48 25.38
N LEU A 209 -7.55 16.30 24.05
CA LEU A 209 -6.28 15.93 23.40
C LEU A 209 -5.21 17.01 23.63
N CYS A 210 -5.58 18.28 23.46
CA CYS A 210 -4.67 19.41 23.63
C CYS A 210 -4.25 19.59 25.08
N GLU A 211 -5.17 19.43 26.03
CA GLU A 211 -4.89 19.47 27.47
C GLU A 211 -3.91 18.37 27.85
N HIS A 212 -4.14 17.13 27.40
CA HIS A 212 -3.25 16.02 27.69
C HIS A 212 -1.84 16.22 27.12
N LEU A 213 -1.73 16.57 25.82
CA LEU A 213 -0.44 16.82 25.19
C LEU A 213 0.24 18.08 25.76
N GLY A 214 -0.53 19.09 26.16
CA GLY A 214 -0.06 20.29 26.82
C GLY A 214 0.54 19.99 28.20
N ALA A 215 -0.16 19.20 29.02
CA ALA A 215 0.30 18.74 30.33
C ALA A 215 1.57 17.89 30.20
N LEU A 216 1.63 16.97 29.23
CA LEU A 216 2.82 16.19 28.93
C LEU A 216 4.00 17.09 28.54
N ASN A 217 3.78 18.05 27.65
CA ASN A 217 4.81 18.99 27.24
C ASN A 217 5.29 19.90 28.39
N LYS A 218 4.38 20.31 29.28
CA LYS A 218 4.72 21.06 30.50
C LYS A 218 5.62 20.23 31.41
N TRP A 219 5.26 18.97 31.65
CA TRP A 219 6.05 18.04 32.46
C TRP A 219 7.45 17.79 31.85
N ILE A 220 7.54 17.59 30.53
CA ILE A 220 8.83 17.42 29.83
C ILE A 220 9.71 18.66 30.03
N ARG A 221 9.16 19.86 29.81
CA ARG A 221 9.91 21.12 29.96
C ARG A 221 10.40 21.35 31.38
N GLN A 222 9.63 20.96 32.40
CA GLN A 222 10.02 21.08 33.80
C GLN A 222 11.20 20.16 34.17
N ARG A 223 11.29 18.98 33.55
CA ARG A 223 12.31 17.98 33.89
C ARG A 223 13.59 18.13 33.08
N SER A 224 13.50 18.57 31.83
CA SER A 224 14.67 18.80 30.99
C SER A 224 14.38 19.75 29.83
N SER A 225 15.18 20.80 29.71
CA SER A 225 15.19 21.68 28.52
C SER A 225 15.73 20.99 27.26
N ARG A 226 16.43 19.86 27.41
CA ARG A 226 17.05 19.10 26.31
C ARG A 226 16.05 18.21 25.57
N TRP A 227 14.91 17.88 26.19
CA TRP A 227 13.96 16.94 25.62
C TRP A 227 13.00 17.66 24.67
N MET A 228 12.88 17.14 23.45
CA MET A 228 12.03 17.76 22.43
C MET A 228 10.56 17.55 22.79
N THR A 229 9.79 18.65 22.82
CA THR A 229 8.36 18.59 23.06
C THR A 229 7.65 17.79 21.98
N VAL A 230 6.58 17.14 22.39
CA VAL A 230 5.70 16.36 21.51
C VAL A 230 4.85 17.33 20.67
N PRO A 231 4.74 17.12 19.35
CA PRO A 231 3.94 18.01 18.49
C PRO A 231 2.45 17.86 18.79
N VAL A 232 1.75 19.00 18.90
CA VAL A 232 0.29 19.04 19.00
C VAL A 232 -0.30 19.08 17.59
N PRO A 233 -1.17 18.13 17.21
CA PRO A 233 -1.78 18.13 15.89
C PRO A 233 -2.78 19.29 15.75
N ALA A 234 -2.92 19.84 14.54
CA ALA A 234 -3.94 20.84 14.28
C ALA A 234 -5.36 20.23 14.36
N LYS A 235 -6.36 21.03 14.76
CA LYS A 235 -7.77 20.63 14.84
C LYS A 235 -8.29 19.94 13.57
N GLU A 236 -7.92 20.45 12.40
CA GLU A 236 -8.30 19.86 11.12
C GLU A 236 -7.67 18.47 10.89
N THR A 237 -6.45 18.25 11.41
CA THR A 237 -5.80 16.93 11.34
C THR A 237 -6.54 15.93 12.22
N PHE A 238 -6.95 16.34 13.42
CA PHE A 238 -7.75 15.52 14.31
C PHE A 238 -9.14 15.22 13.72
N ARG A 239 -9.84 16.23 13.18
CA ARG A 239 -11.14 16.05 12.52
C ARG A 239 -11.07 15.06 11.35
N LYS A 240 -10.07 15.20 10.47
CA LYS A 240 -9.84 14.24 9.37
C LYS A 240 -9.60 12.83 9.88
N TYR A 241 -8.89 12.71 10.99
CA TYR A 241 -8.62 11.42 11.61
C TYR A 241 -9.87 10.79 12.22
N VAL A 242 -10.68 11.54 12.97
CA VAL A 242 -11.98 11.08 13.51
C VAL A 242 -12.90 10.59 12.40
N ARG A 243 -12.95 11.29 11.27
CA ARG A 243 -13.72 10.85 10.08
C ARG A 243 -13.14 9.59 9.42
N SER A 244 -11.83 9.37 9.50
CA SER A 244 -11.20 8.19 8.89
C SER A 244 -11.49 6.88 9.62
N ILE A 245 -11.86 6.95 10.90
CA ILE A 245 -12.28 5.78 11.70
C ILE A 245 -13.80 5.58 11.70
N GLU A 246 -14.53 6.41 10.93
CA GLU A 246 -15.97 6.32 10.81
C GLU A 246 -16.35 5.00 10.10
N CYS A 247 -17.07 4.14 10.82
CA CYS A 247 -17.69 2.93 10.31
C CYS A 247 -19.16 2.86 10.77
N TYR A 248 -19.91 1.93 10.18
CA TYR A 248 -21.32 1.71 10.55
C TYR A 248 -21.52 1.58 12.06
N GLU A 249 -20.68 0.79 12.74
CA GLU A 249 -20.76 0.57 14.19
C GLU A 249 -20.55 1.85 14.99
N THR A 250 -19.54 2.67 14.66
CA THR A 250 -19.28 3.95 15.34
C THR A 250 -20.42 4.95 15.16
N VAL A 251 -21.01 5.02 13.95
CA VAL A 251 -22.14 5.90 13.67
C VAL A 251 -23.40 5.40 14.34
N ALA A 252 -23.63 4.09 14.37
CA ALA A 252 -24.75 3.48 15.08
C ALA A 252 -24.65 3.68 16.60
N ALA A 253 -23.44 3.58 17.16
CA ALA A 253 -23.19 3.84 18.57
C ALA A 253 -23.46 5.30 18.94
N LYS A 254 -22.98 6.26 18.13
CA LYS A 254 -23.10 7.68 18.45
C LYS A 254 -24.44 8.31 18.07
N PHE A 255 -24.99 7.97 16.90
CA PHE A 255 -26.18 8.63 16.34
C PHE A 255 -27.38 7.70 16.19
N GLY A 256 -27.23 6.43 16.57
CA GLY A 256 -28.28 5.42 16.48
C GLY A 256 -28.32 4.71 15.12
N LYS A 257 -28.96 3.52 15.14
CA LYS A 257 -29.03 2.63 13.97
C LYS A 257 -29.71 3.28 12.76
N LYS A 258 -30.79 4.05 12.95
CA LYS A 258 -31.50 4.71 11.83
C LYS A 258 -30.59 5.64 11.02
N VAL A 259 -29.74 6.42 11.68
CA VAL A 259 -28.81 7.34 11.03
C VAL A 259 -27.69 6.56 10.34
N ALA A 260 -27.19 5.50 10.98
CA ALA A 260 -26.20 4.61 10.36
C ALA A 260 -26.78 3.92 9.12
N ASP A 261 -27.99 3.38 9.21
CA ASP A 261 -28.71 2.77 8.09
C ASP A 261 -28.87 3.76 6.94
N GLN A 262 -29.31 5.00 7.19
CA GLN A 262 -29.39 6.02 6.14
C GLN A 262 -28.03 6.33 5.49
N ARG A 263 -26.96 6.36 6.29
CA ARG A 263 -25.62 6.74 5.84
C ARG A 263 -24.86 5.62 5.12
N PHE A 264 -25.17 4.36 5.44
CA PHE A 264 -24.50 3.16 4.90
C PHE A 264 -25.45 2.22 4.13
N LYS A 265 -26.72 2.58 3.89
CA LYS A 265 -27.73 1.71 3.24
C LYS A 265 -27.37 1.23 1.84
N ALA A 266 -26.63 2.03 1.09
CA ALA A 266 -26.40 1.77 -0.33
C ALA A 266 -25.22 0.81 -0.58
N CYS A 267 -24.23 0.82 0.31
CA CYS A 267 -23.06 -0.04 0.33
C CYS A 267 -22.59 -0.01 1.79
N GLY A 268 -22.22 -1.11 2.43
CA GLY A 268 -21.68 -1.11 3.82
C GLY A 268 -20.47 -0.18 4.05
N GLN A 269 -19.98 0.51 3.01
CA GLN A 269 -19.19 1.73 3.05
C GLN A 269 -19.99 2.84 2.34
N GLY A 270 -20.40 3.91 3.03
CA GLY A 270 -21.29 4.95 2.48
C GLY A 270 -20.84 5.52 1.12
N LEU A 271 -21.77 6.13 0.37
CA LEU A 271 -21.53 6.64 -0.99
C LEU A 271 -20.36 7.65 -1.01
N ALA A 272 -19.21 7.23 -1.55
CA ALA A 272 -18.04 8.06 -1.74
C ALA A 272 -17.83 8.35 -3.24
N SER A 273 -18.05 9.60 -3.65
CA SER A 273 -17.75 10.03 -5.02
C SER A 273 -16.24 10.19 -5.19
N GLN A 274 -15.63 9.47 -6.13
CA GLN A 274 -14.22 9.67 -6.50
C GLN A 274 -14.04 10.81 -7.51
N ARG A 275 -15.12 11.28 -8.15
CA ARG A 275 -15.14 12.32 -9.18
C ARG A 275 -16.41 13.17 -9.08
N PRO A 276 -16.35 14.49 -9.37
CA PRO A 276 -17.56 15.30 -9.51
C PRO A 276 -18.53 14.67 -10.53
N LEU A 277 -19.84 14.71 -10.25
CA LEU A 277 -20.96 14.15 -11.05
C LEU A 277 -21.12 12.62 -11.05
N MET A 278 -20.35 11.88 -10.25
CA MET A 278 -20.50 10.42 -10.16
C MET A 278 -21.71 9.98 -9.31
N LEU A 279 -22.22 10.89 -8.47
CA LEU A 279 -23.42 10.70 -7.66
C LEU A 279 -24.41 11.79 -8.05
N GLY A 280 -25.47 11.40 -8.77
CA GLY A 280 -26.64 12.23 -9.02
C GLY A 280 -27.74 11.85 -8.06
N ALA A 281 -28.07 12.71 -7.11
CA ALA A 281 -29.31 12.59 -6.36
C ALA A 281 -30.41 13.28 -7.19
N SER A 282 -31.30 12.49 -7.79
CA SER A 282 -32.51 13.02 -8.41
C SER A 282 -33.52 13.28 -7.30
N GLU A 283 -33.61 14.52 -6.83
CA GLU A 283 -34.76 14.92 -6.01
C GLU A 283 -35.98 15.02 -6.93
N HIS A 284 -36.97 14.16 -6.70
CA HIS A 284 -38.29 14.31 -7.29
C HIS A 284 -39.09 15.24 -6.37
N PRO A 285 -39.47 16.46 -6.80
CA PRO A 285 -40.39 17.28 -6.03
C PRO A 285 -41.78 16.64 -6.10
N ASP A 286 -42.33 16.25 -4.95
CA ASP A 286 -43.73 15.83 -4.84
C ASP A 286 -44.63 17.02 -5.24
N LEU A 287 -45.21 16.91 -6.44
CA LEU A 287 -46.28 17.78 -6.95
C LEU A 287 -47.55 17.57 -6.12
N ARG A 288 -47.66 18.23 -4.97
CA ARG A 288 -48.96 18.52 -4.34
C ARG A 288 -49.56 19.75 -5.00
N ALA A 289 -50.29 19.53 -6.09
CA ALA A 289 -51.20 20.52 -6.65
C ALA A 289 -52.29 20.85 -5.61
N LYS A 290 -52.42 22.14 -5.30
CA LYS A 290 -53.53 22.68 -4.52
C LYS A 290 -54.72 22.83 -5.47
N ASP A 291 -55.74 22.01 -5.30
CA ASP A 291 -57.07 22.29 -5.84
C ASP A 291 -57.75 23.33 -4.96
N THR A 292 -57.86 24.55 -5.49
CA THR A 292 -58.69 25.62 -4.95
C THR A 292 -59.99 25.72 -5.73
N GLY A 293 -61.11 25.62 -5.03
CA GLY A 293 -62.35 26.34 -5.36
C GLY A 293 -63.60 25.49 -5.61
N GLY A 294 -64.65 25.70 -4.79
CA GLY A 294 -66.03 25.39 -5.18
C GLY A 294 -66.94 24.88 -4.06
N ALA A 295 -67.73 25.77 -3.48
CA ALA A 295 -68.66 25.58 -2.36
C ALA A 295 -69.84 24.60 -2.61
N LEU A 296 -70.36 23.96 -1.53
CA LEU A 296 -71.72 24.17 -0.98
C LEU A 296 -72.15 23.10 0.06
N ALA A 297 -72.61 23.61 1.20
CA ALA A 297 -73.76 23.17 2.01
C ALA A 297 -73.80 21.84 2.82
N SER A 298 -74.23 22.04 4.08
CA SER A 298 -75.07 21.16 4.94
C SER A 298 -74.39 20.21 5.94
N ALA A 299 -74.57 20.55 7.23
CA ALA A 299 -74.40 19.71 8.42
C ALA A 299 -75.65 18.82 8.66
N PRO A 300 -75.84 18.12 9.82
CA PRO A 300 -74.94 17.42 10.76
C PRO A 300 -75.37 15.93 10.98
N GLY A 301 -74.54 15.07 11.59
CA GLY A 301 -74.95 13.69 11.90
C GLY A 301 -74.02 12.83 12.75
N GLN A 302 -74.15 12.95 14.08
CA GLN A 302 -74.12 11.90 15.12
C GLN A 302 -73.26 10.60 15.03
N ARG A 303 -72.59 10.36 16.18
CA ARG A 303 -72.47 9.10 16.98
C ARG A 303 -71.28 8.12 16.78
N HIS A 304 -70.49 8.05 17.87
CA HIS A 304 -70.06 6.89 18.68
C HIS A 304 -69.37 5.65 18.08
N ARG A 305 -68.13 5.37 18.57
CA ARG A 305 -67.66 4.21 19.39
C ARG A 305 -66.13 4.03 19.20
N ARG A 306 -65.27 4.20 20.23
CA ARG A 306 -64.80 3.24 21.26
C ARG A 306 -64.24 1.89 20.75
N GLY A 307 -62.99 1.61 21.17
CA GLY A 307 -62.31 0.31 21.18
C GLY A 307 -60.79 0.51 20.99
N LEU A 308 -59.98 0.79 22.01
CA LEU A 308 -59.43 -0.11 23.05
C LEU A 308 -59.07 -1.51 22.51
N GLY A 309 -57.77 -1.80 22.48
CA GLY A 309 -57.20 -3.11 22.21
C GLY A 309 -55.71 -3.15 22.59
N GLN A 310 -55.46 -3.39 23.88
CA GLN A 310 -54.17 -3.77 24.47
C GLN A 310 -53.80 -5.21 24.09
N GLY A 311 -52.50 -5.48 23.99
CA GLY A 311 -51.85 -6.80 24.01
C GLY A 311 -50.34 -6.56 23.94
N PHE A 312 -49.58 -6.47 25.03
CA PHE A 312 -49.20 -7.54 25.98
C PHE A 312 -48.81 -8.84 25.27
N TYR A 313 -47.51 -9.02 25.03
CA TYR A 313 -46.81 -10.27 25.34
C TYR A 313 -45.37 -9.95 25.77
N GLU A 314 -45.08 -10.37 27.00
CA GLU A 314 -43.82 -10.26 27.70
C GLU A 314 -43.23 -11.69 27.82
N ARG A 315 -41.90 -11.79 27.87
CA ARG A 315 -41.07 -12.94 28.33
C ARG A 315 -40.93 -14.12 27.33
N LYS A 316 -39.81 -14.84 27.25
CA LYS A 316 -38.72 -15.09 28.21
C LYS A 316 -37.48 -15.63 27.48
N ALA A 317 -36.33 -15.45 28.10
CA ALA A 317 -35.05 -16.05 27.75
C ALA A 317 -35.01 -17.56 28.01
N THR A 318 -34.19 -18.28 27.26
CA THR A 318 -33.54 -19.54 27.69
C THR A 318 -32.19 -19.70 27.02
N ALA A 319 -31.18 -19.93 27.85
CA ALA A 319 -29.84 -20.37 27.50
C ALA A 319 -29.75 -21.90 27.72
N ALA A 320 -29.05 -22.59 26.81
CA ALA A 320 -28.37 -23.89 26.92
C ALA A 320 -27.94 -24.23 25.47
N GLY A 321 -26.68 -24.42 25.10
CA GLY A 321 -25.70 -25.34 25.67
C GLY A 321 -25.77 -26.66 24.90
N MET A 322 -24.78 -26.96 24.04
CA MET A 322 -24.17 -28.30 23.90
C MET A 322 -23.15 -28.36 22.75
N ASN A 323 -22.07 -29.06 23.08
CA ASN A 323 -20.92 -29.45 22.29
C ASN A 323 -21.24 -30.17 20.98
N GLY A 324 -20.34 -30.00 20.03
CA GLY A 324 -20.05 -30.87 18.88
C GLY A 324 -18.69 -30.48 18.33
#